data_AF-A0A0F9H8G5-F1
#
_entry.id   AF-A0A0F9H8G5-F1
#
_cell.length_a   1.000
_cell.length_b   1.000
_cell.length_c   1.000
_cell.angle_alpha   90.00
_cell.angle_beta   90.00
_cell.angle_gamma   90.00
#
_symmetry.space_group_name_H-M   'P 1'
#
loop_
_entity.id
_entity.type
_entity.pdbx_description
1 polymer ?
#
loop_
_entity_poly.entity_id
_entity_poly.type
_entity_poly.pdbx_seq_one_letter_code
_entity_poly.pdbx_strand_id
1 'polypeptide(L)'
;MTEYRHTRDPDPAWQEELDQLTPRTGESHWLKIHWFAGWDYEPVQRWRIFEMHPNLHRVPQVIMDGLTGLSPRHPDNGKWVEPRFQVLEEEQDVRRWCSWSSVDLDQWTMFQETQCFAIPVWIIQGDKGGHRWRLSTTEIGVLEEGGIESPELPLPGDLPYADYDRRTFIQLAEFDKLRKWNQSTSWDDRGMTKTVAGLWVRGERVAAEQEYNKRLMKHLEGQIENAVEDMSRQGLPGFSDLPPGDRNYNRNEDAEDQAFVEETATSL
;
A
#
# COMPACT_ATOMS: atom_id res chain seq x y z
N MET A 1 -15.89 26.35 9.62
CA MET A 1 -14.43 26.21 9.54
C MET A 1 -13.98 25.43 10.76
N THR A 2 -13.46 24.22 10.56
CA THR A 2 -12.90 23.39 11.63
C THR A 2 -11.54 23.95 12.00
N GLU A 3 -11.34 24.30 13.28
CA GLU A 3 -10.06 24.82 13.79
C GLU A 3 -8.93 23.82 13.51
N TYR A 4 -7.79 24.29 13.01
CA TYR A 4 -6.63 23.44 12.75
C TYR A 4 -6.04 22.92 14.05
N ARG A 5 -5.91 21.58 14.16
CA ARG A 5 -5.37 20.91 15.36
C ARG A 5 -4.11 20.15 15.01
N HIS A 6 -3.00 20.58 15.60
CA HIS A 6 -1.69 19.94 15.45
C HIS A 6 -1.64 18.53 16.05
N THR A 7 -2.33 18.31 17.17
CA THR A 7 -2.32 17.06 17.91
C THR A 7 -3.73 16.70 18.36
N ARG A 8 -4.04 15.40 18.37
CA ARG A 8 -5.25 14.84 18.96
C ARG A 8 -4.96 13.42 19.41
N ASP A 9 -5.36 13.10 20.64
CA ASP A 9 -5.22 11.73 21.15
C ASP A 9 -6.40 10.87 20.70
N PRO A 10 -6.15 9.63 20.25
CA PRO A 10 -7.21 8.70 19.90
C PRO A 10 -7.97 8.26 21.16
N ASP A 11 -9.23 7.84 21.00
CA ASP A 11 -9.92 7.13 22.07
C ASP A 11 -9.14 5.83 22.39
N PRO A 12 -8.76 5.58 23.66
CA PRO A 12 -8.04 4.37 24.04
C PRO A 12 -8.72 3.08 23.57
N ALA A 13 -10.07 3.05 23.54
CA ALA A 13 -10.82 1.88 23.08
C ALA A 13 -10.52 1.52 21.62
N TRP A 14 -10.21 2.50 20.77
CA TRP A 14 -9.85 2.24 19.37
C TRP A 14 -8.50 1.53 19.25
N GLN A 15 -7.53 1.92 20.09
CA GLN A 15 -6.23 1.23 20.13
C GLN A 15 -6.39 -0.19 20.70
N GLU A 16 -7.23 -0.38 21.72
CA GLU A 16 -7.52 -1.71 22.26
C GLU A 16 -8.13 -2.66 21.22
N GLU A 17 -9.04 -2.16 20.37
CA GLU A 17 -9.61 -2.95 19.27
C GLU A 17 -8.54 -3.33 18.22
N LEU A 18 -7.63 -2.41 17.88
CA LEU A 18 -6.52 -2.71 16.97
C LEU A 18 -5.54 -3.73 17.56
N ASP A 19 -5.28 -3.65 18.87
CA ASP A 19 -4.42 -4.60 19.57
C ASP A 19 -5.05 -6.00 19.61
N GLN A 20 -6.38 -6.13 19.53
CA GLN A 20 -7.04 -7.43 19.38
C GLN A 20 -6.82 -8.05 17.99
N LEU A 21 -6.74 -7.23 16.93
CA LEU A 21 -6.48 -7.70 15.56
C LEU A 21 -5.02 -8.14 15.41
N THR A 22 -4.10 -7.32 15.91
CA THR A 22 -2.66 -7.55 15.83
C THR A 22 -2.01 -7.30 17.19
N PRO A 23 -1.94 -8.32 18.07
CA PRO A 23 -1.38 -8.17 19.40
C PRO A 23 0.07 -7.71 19.35
N ARG A 24 0.39 -6.71 20.18
CA ARG A 24 1.76 -6.21 20.33
C ARG A 24 2.64 -7.25 21.01
N THR A 25 3.30 -8.08 20.23
CA THR A 25 4.41 -8.93 20.68
C THR A 25 5.73 -8.29 20.26
N GLY A 26 6.82 -8.55 21.00
CA GLY A 26 8.10 -7.86 20.79
C GLY A 26 8.71 -8.01 19.39
N GLU A 27 8.31 -9.04 18.64
CA GLU A 27 8.86 -9.36 17.32
C GLU A 27 7.83 -9.23 16.18
N SER A 28 6.53 -9.16 16.49
CA SER A 28 5.48 -9.09 15.46
C SER A 28 5.09 -7.66 15.15
N HIS A 29 4.62 -7.47 13.92
CA HIS A 29 3.99 -6.23 13.51
C HIS A 29 2.70 -5.98 14.29
N TRP A 30 2.43 -4.73 14.63
CA TRP A 30 1.21 -4.31 15.34
C TRP A 30 0.67 -3.01 14.75
N LEU A 31 -0.60 -2.70 15.00
CA LEU A 31 -1.27 -1.54 14.43
C LEU A 31 -1.32 -0.38 15.43
N LYS A 32 -1.02 0.84 14.99
CA LYS A 32 -1.15 2.06 15.80
C LYS A 32 -2.03 3.08 15.10
N ILE A 33 -3.02 3.62 15.79
CA ILE A 33 -3.79 4.77 15.33
C ILE A 33 -3.13 6.09 15.75
N HIS A 34 -3.09 7.06 14.84
CA HIS A 34 -2.46 8.37 15.07
C HIS A 34 -3.17 9.49 14.30
N TRP A 35 -3.16 10.70 14.87
CA TRP A 35 -3.77 11.88 14.27
C TRP A 35 -2.86 12.48 13.20
N PHE A 36 -3.31 12.43 11.94
CA PHE A 36 -2.63 13.08 10.82
C PHE A 36 -3.18 14.49 10.61
N ALA A 37 -2.51 15.48 11.21
CA ALA A 37 -2.92 16.88 11.12
C ALA A 37 -2.72 17.48 9.72
N GLY A 38 -1.66 17.08 9.01
CA GLY A 38 -1.20 17.76 7.79
C GLY A 38 -0.38 19.02 8.12
N TRP A 39 -0.58 20.08 7.34
CA TRP A 39 0.01 21.40 7.55
C TRP A 39 -1.07 22.43 7.85
N ASP A 40 -0.71 23.54 8.49
CA ASP A 40 -1.64 24.66 8.72
C ASP A 40 -2.14 25.25 7.39
N TYR A 41 -1.26 25.32 6.38
CA TYR A 41 -1.58 25.76 5.02
C TYR A 41 -2.14 24.64 4.11
N GLU A 42 -2.06 23.37 4.53
CA GLU A 42 -2.60 22.21 3.80
C GLU A 42 -3.12 21.19 4.84
N PRO A 43 -4.24 21.52 5.52
CA PRO A 43 -4.71 20.74 6.66
C PRO A 43 -5.40 19.46 6.18
N VAL A 44 -4.97 18.33 6.73
CA VAL A 44 -5.60 17.03 6.46
C VAL A 44 -6.60 16.69 7.55
N GLN A 45 -6.17 16.75 8.82
CA GLN A 45 -7.01 16.50 10.00
C GLN A 45 -7.80 15.18 9.90
N ARG A 46 -7.09 14.05 9.74
CA ARG A 46 -7.68 12.70 9.67
C ARG A 46 -7.00 11.74 10.62
N TRP A 47 -7.67 10.64 10.96
CA TRP A 47 -7.02 9.52 11.64
C TRP A 47 -6.31 8.64 10.62
N ARG A 48 -5.07 8.25 10.92
CA ARG A 48 -4.25 7.35 10.12
C ARG A 48 -3.85 6.15 10.97
N ILE A 49 -3.87 4.96 10.38
CA ILE A 49 -3.42 3.73 11.03
C ILE A 49 -2.13 3.29 10.36
N PHE A 50 -1.16 2.97 11.21
CA PHE A 50 0.16 2.51 10.84
C PHE A 50 0.35 1.05 11.22
N GLU A 51 1.04 0.33 10.36
CA GLU A 51 1.69 -0.92 10.74
C GLU A 51 3.08 -0.59 11.31
N MET A 52 3.34 -1.10 12.51
CA MET A 52 4.54 -0.84 13.27
C MET A 52 5.48 -2.04 13.14
N HIS A 53 6.65 -1.83 12.53
CA HIS A 53 7.64 -2.86 12.28
C HIS A 53 8.77 -2.75 13.34
N PRO A 54 8.82 -3.65 14.34
CA PRO A 54 9.89 -3.63 15.36
C PRO A 54 11.23 -4.13 14.80
N ASN A 55 11.20 -4.88 13.70
CA ASN A 55 12.38 -5.41 13.06
C ASN A 55 13.06 -4.36 12.16
N LEU A 56 13.97 -3.58 12.75
CA LEU A 56 14.66 -2.49 12.08
C LEU A 56 15.80 -2.94 11.13
N HIS A 57 16.32 -4.17 11.25
CA HIS A 57 17.43 -4.63 10.40
C HIS A 57 17.03 -4.82 8.92
N ARG A 58 15.72 -4.81 8.63
CA ARG A 58 15.18 -4.88 7.26
C ARG A 58 14.89 -3.51 6.66
N VAL A 59 15.02 -2.44 7.45
CA VAL A 59 14.73 -1.08 6.99
C VAL A 59 15.95 -0.55 6.22
N PRO A 60 15.77 -0.02 4.99
CA PRO A 60 16.87 0.58 4.23
C PRO A 60 17.61 1.65 5.03
N GLN A 61 18.95 1.69 4.92
CA GLN A 61 19.78 2.61 5.72
C GLN A 61 19.38 4.07 5.53
N VAL A 62 19.04 4.50 4.31
CA VAL A 62 18.57 5.88 4.03
C VAL A 62 17.33 6.23 4.86
N ILE A 63 16.40 5.30 5.01
CA ILE A 63 15.20 5.49 5.84
C ILE A 63 15.60 5.55 7.32
N MET A 64 16.50 4.67 7.76
CA MET A 64 17.00 4.69 9.14
C MET A 64 17.73 6.00 9.49
N ASP A 65 18.50 6.54 8.57
CA ASP A 65 19.19 7.83 8.74
C ASP A 65 18.15 8.97 8.87
N GLY A 66 17.07 8.92 8.10
CA GLY A 66 15.94 9.86 8.22
C GLY A 66 15.18 9.74 9.54
N LEU A 67 14.97 8.52 10.04
CA LEU A 67 14.25 8.25 11.30
C LEU A 67 15.08 8.63 12.54
N THR A 68 16.39 8.40 12.50
CA THR A 68 17.30 8.70 13.62
C THR A 68 17.87 10.12 13.56
N GLY A 69 17.80 10.76 12.41
CA GLY A 69 18.26 12.13 12.17
C GLY A 69 17.32 13.22 12.65
N LEU A 70 17.54 14.42 12.12
CA LEU A 70 16.73 15.61 12.41
C LEU A 70 15.28 15.40 11.98
N SER A 71 14.35 15.99 12.74
CA SER A 71 12.93 16.02 12.37
C SER A 71 12.77 16.49 10.90
N PRO A 72 11.85 15.92 10.11
CA PRO A 72 11.53 16.41 8.77
C PRO A 72 11.08 17.88 8.74
N ARG A 73 10.65 18.42 9.88
CA ARG A 73 10.28 19.83 10.06
C ARG A 73 11.37 20.71 10.67
N HIS A 74 12.57 20.17 10.89
CA HIS A 74 13.68 20.96 11.41
C HIS A 74 14.14 22.00 10.38
N PRO A 75 14.41 23.26 10.75
CA PRO A 75 14.85 24.31 9.82
C PRO A 75 16.07 23.93 8.96
N ASP A 76 16.98 23.14 9.52
CA ASP A 76 18.17 22.65 8.82
C ASP A 76 17.93 21.38 7.97
N ASN A 77 16.70 20.85 7.94
CA ASN A 77 16.33 19.61 7.23
C ASN A 77 15.27 19.86 6.16
N GLY A 78 15.38 20.98 5.45
CA GLY A 78 14.48 21.34 4.37
C GLY A 78 14.56 22.80 3.98
N LYS A 79 13.59 23.23 3.19
CA LYS A 79 13.43 24.65 2.81
C LYS A 79 11.98 24.95 2.50
N TRP A 80 11.60 26.21 2.69
CA TRP A 80 10.37 26.75 2.14
C TRP A 80 10.51 26.94 0.63
N VAL A 81 9.56 26.40 -0.12
CA VAL A 81 9.50 26.47 -1.58
C VAL A 81 8.19 27.15 -1.98
N GLU A 82 8.28 28.09 -2.92
CA GLU A 82 7.11 28.70 -3.55
C GLU A 82 6.60 27.78 -4.67
N PRO A 83 5.30 27.49 -4.75
CA PRO A 83 4.74 26.65 -5.81
C PRO A 83 5.05 27.27 -7.18
N ARG A 84 5.65 26.50 -8.09
CA ARG A 84 5.97 26.98 -9.44
C ARG A 84 4.75 27.11 -10.37
N PHE A 85 3.57 26.70 -9.91
CA PHE A 85 2.33 26.74 -10.67
C PHE A 85 1.25 27.44 -9.83
N GLN A 86 0.98 28.71 -10.14
CA GLN A 86 -0.25 29.38 -9.74
C GLN A 86 -1.34 28.87 -10.69
N VAL A 87 -2.22 27.99 -10.20
CA VAL A 87 -3.30 27.46 -11.06
C VAL A 87 -4.49 28.42 -11.11
N LEU A 88 -4.65 29.35 -10.16
CA LEU A 88 -5.70 30.37 -10.19
C LEU A 88 -5.22 31.67 -9.54
N GLU A 89 -5.63 32.82 -10.10
CA GLU A 89 -5.21 34.20 -9.74
C GLU A 89 -5.57 34.66 -8.31
N GLU A 90 -6.19 33.80 -7.48
CA GLU A 90 -6.67 34.16 -6.14
C GLU A 90 -5.99 33.41 -4.98
N GLU A 91 -5.04 32.49 -5.25
CA GLU A 91 -4.34 31.80 -4.16
C GLU A 91 -3.18 32.65 -3.62
N GLN A 92 -3.28 32.94 -2.32
CA GLN A 92 -2.26 33.61 -1.49
C GLN A 92 -0.86 33.01 -1.71
N ASP A 93 0.20 33.74 -1.34
CA ASP A 93 1.59 33.27 -1.27
C ASP A 93 1.74 32.03 -0.34
N VAL A 94 1.24 30.87 -0.75
CA VAL A 94 1.28 29.64 0.02
C VAL A 94 2.62 28.98 -0.22
N ARG A 95 3.61 29.35 0.59
CA ARG A 95 4.89 28.63 0.66
C ARG A 95 4.67 27.24 1.26
N ARG A 96 5.26 26.22 0.65
CA ARG A 96 5.23 24.84 1.16
C ARG A 96 6.60 24.44 1.69
N TRP A 97 6.64 23.76 2.82
CA TRP A 97 7.87 23.18 3.34
C TRP A 97 8.24 21.90 2.56
N CYS A 98 9.43 21.87 1.98
CA CYS A 98 10.00 20.67 1.39
C CYS A 98 11.14 20.16 2.27
N SER A 99 10.91 19.02 2.93
CA SER A 99 11.96 18.35 3.71
C SER A 99 12.96 17.63 2.81
N TRP A 100 14.20 17.49 3.26
CA TRP A 100 15.19 16.59 2.66
C TRP A 100 15.15 15.18 3.25
N SER A 101 14.31 14.95 4.27
CA SER A 101 14.13 13.64 4.87
C SER A 101 13.47 12.66 3.92
N SER A 102 13.89 11.40 3.98
CA SER A 102 13.25 10.29 3.26
C SER A 102 11.99 9.77 3.95
N VAL A 103 11.65 10.30 5.14
CA VAL A 103 10.47 9.91 5.94
C VAL A 103 9.58 11.10 6.22
N ASP A 104 8.28 10.84 6.35
CA ASP A 104 7.33 11.88 6.76
C ASP A 104 7.44 12.20 8.26
N LEU A 105 6.83 13.32 8.70
CA LEU A 105 6.90 13.74 10.10
C LEU A 105 6.30 12.69 11.04
N ASP A 106 5.18 12.09 10.68
CA ASP A 106 4.50 11.16 11.59
C ASP A 106 5.30 9.86 11.70
N GLN A 107 5.91 9.37 10.61
CA GLN A 107 6.83 8.25 10.64
C GLN A 107 8.00 8.52 11.57
N TRP A 108 8.61 9.70 11.47
CA TRP A 108 9.65 10.14 12.41
C TRP A 108 9.13 10.18 13.85
N THR A 109 7.97 10.79 14.08
CA THR A 109 7.36 10.95 15.42
C THR A 109 7.03 9.59 16.04
N MET A 110 6.39 8.70 15.28
CA MET A 110 6.08 7.34 15.68
C MET A 110 7.35 6.54 16.00
N PHE A 111 8.42 6.71 15.22
CA PHE A 111 9.69 6.08 15.52
C PHE A 111 10.30 6.60 16.82
N GLN A 112 10.29 7.91 17.08
CA GLN A 112 10.75 8.47 18.36
C GLN A 112 9.95 7.89 19.54
N GLU A 113 8.64 7.77 19.41
CA GLU A 113 7.75 7.25 20.47
C GLU A 113 7.88 5.74 20.72
N THR A 114 8.06 4.95 19.65
CA THR A 114 7.86 3.49 19.71
C THR A 114 9.08 2.66 19.35
N GLN A 115 10.13 3.30 18.79
CA GLN A 115 11.31 2.64 18.23
C GLN A 115 10.98 1.58 17.17
N CYS A 116 9.82 1.73 16.51
CA CYS A 116 9.36 0.86 15.43
C CYS A 116 9.29 1.68 14.14
N PHE A 117 9.60 1.05 13.01
CA PHE A 117 9.39 1.68 11.70
C PHE A 117 7.89 1.66 11.36
N ALA A 118 7.29 2.85 11.24
CA ALA A 118 5.86 3.00 10.97
C ALA A 118 5.59 3.08 9.47
N ILE A 119 4.73 2.20 8.96
CA ILE A 119 4.25 2.21 7.57
C ILE A 119 2.77 2.58 7.58
N PRO A 120 2.35 3.69 6.96
CA PRO A 120 0.94 4.03 6.87
C PRO A 120 0.19 2.99 6.02
N VAL A 121 -0.88 2.41 6.57
CA VAL A 121 -1.64 1.35 5.91
C VAL A 121 -3.09 1.74 5.64
N TRP A 122 -3.66 2.65 6.43
CA TRP A 122 -5.06 3.03 6.32
C TRP A 122 -5.27 4.49 6.71
N ILE A 123 -6.19 5.17 6.05
CA ILE A 123 -6.67 6.50 6.45
C ILE A 123 -8.18 6.45 6.66
N ILE A 124 -8.64 7.01 7.78
CA ILE A 124 -10.06 7.05 8.15
C ILE A 124 -10.66 8.34 7.63
N GLN A 125 -11.42 8.21 6.56
CA GLN A 125 -12.20 9.27 5.93
C GLN A 125 -13.34 8.67 5.12
N GLY A 126 -14.35 9.48 4.82
CA GLY A 126 -15.55 9.05 4.11
C GLY A 126 -16.50 8.21 4.96
N ASP A 127 -17.50 7.63 4.30
CA ASP A 127 -18.60 6.89 4.94
C ASP A 127 -18.35 5.37 5.06
N LYS A 128 -17.26 4.86 4.47
CA LYS A 128 -16.93 3.43 4.45
C LYS A 128 -15.93 2.99 5.53
N GLY A 129 -15.58 3.88 6.47
CA GLY A 129 -14.58 3.59 7.50
C GLY A 129 -13.14 3.73 7.00
N GLY A 130 -12.92 4.52 5.94
CA GLY A 130 -11.61 4.76 5.36
C GLY A 130 -11.24 3.83 4.21
N HIS A 131 -9.99 3.96 3.78
CA HIS A 131 -9.41 3.19 2.69
C HIS A 131 -7.90 2.99 2.88
N ARG A 132 -7.31 2.14 2.03
CA ARG A 132 -5.87 1.93 1.95
C ARG A 132 -5.13 3.24 1.74
N TRP A 133 -4.03 3.42 2.45
CA TRP A 133 -3.16 4.57 2.25
C TRP A 133 -2.48 4.54 0.88
N ARG A 134 -1.97 3.36 0.50
CA ARG A 134 -1.35 3.07 -0.80
C ARG A 134 -1.63 1.61 -1.16
N LEU A 135 -1.79 1.37 -2.46
CA LEU A 135 -1.85 0.03 -3.01
C LEU A 135 -0.43 -0.53 -3.16
N SER A 136 -0.27 -1.82 -2.86
CA SER A 136 0.95 -2.56 -3.17
C SER A 136 1.03 -2.86 -4.67
N THR A 137 2.21 -3.21 -5.16
CA THR A 137 2.40 -3.65 -6.55
C THR A 137 1.53 -4.85 -6.90
N THR A 138 1.32 -5.78 -5.96
CA THR A 138 0.42 -6.93 -6.16
C THR A 138 -1.04 -6.51 -6.23
N GLU A 139 -1.46 -5.53 -5.41
CA GLU A 139 -2.83 -4.99 -5.44
C GLU A 139 -3.10 -4.26 -6.78
N ILE A 140 -2.11 -3.49 -7.27
CA ILE A 140 -2.17 -2.84 -8.57
C ILE A 140 -2.28 -3.88 -9.69
N GLY A 141 -1.42 -4.91 -9.70
CA GLY A 141 -1.47 -5.95 -10.74
C GLY A 141 -2.81 -6.70 -10.77
N VAL A 142 -3.41 -6.96 -9.61
CA VAL A 142 -4.75 -7.57 -9.53
C VAL A 142 -5.83 -6.64 -10.09
N LEU A 143 -5.73 -5.33 -9.87
CA LEU A 143 -6.64 -4.32 -10.43
C LEU A 143 -6.47 -4.18 -11.95
N GLU A 144 -5.23 -4.20 -12.44
CA GLU A 144 -4.90 -4.17 -13.87
C GLU A 144 -5.45 -5.41 -14.58
N GLU A 145 -5.29 -6.61 -14.01
CA GLU A 145 -5.92 -7.85 -14.52
C GLU A 145 -7.45 -7.77 -14.53
N GLY A 146 -8.03 -7.02 -13.59
CA GLY A 146 -9.46 -6.71 -13.52
C GLY A 146 -9.94 -5.64 -14.50
N GLY A 147 -9.04 -5.02 -15.26
CA GLY A 147 -9.35 -3.97 -16.25
C GLY A 147 -9.26 -2.53 -15.71
N ILE A 148 -8.68 -2.31 -14.53
CA ILE A 148 -8.46 -0.98 -13.95
C ILE A 148 -6.98 -0.62 -14.12
N GLU A 149 -6.66 0.10 -15.20
CA GLU A 149 -5.27 0.44 -15.57
C GLU A 149 -4.67 1.58 -14.73
N SER A 150 -5.48 2.28 -13.92
CA SER A 150 -5.01 3.36 -13.04
C SER A 150 -5.95 3.55 -11.84
N PRO A 151 -5.82 2.72 -10.79
CA PRO A 151 -6.64 2.86 -9.61
C PRO A 151 -6.26 4.11 -8.81
N GLU A 152 -7.11 5.14 -8.85
CA GLU A 152 -6.95 6.35 -8.06
C GLU A 152 -7.63 6.21 -6.70
N LEU A 153 -6.84 6.21 -5.63
CA LEU A 153 -7.35 6.32 -4.27
C LEU A 153 -7.57 7.79 -3.91
N PRO A 154 -8.63 8.13 -3.15
CA PRO A 154 -8.84 9.49 -2.67
C PRO A 154 -7.62 10.01 -1.90
N LEU A 155 -7.24 11.27 -2.10
CA LEU A 155 -6.13 11.84 -1.35
C LEU A 155 -6.54 12.06 0.11
N PRO A 156 -5.57 12.07 1.04
CA PRO A 156 -5.83 12.44 2.42
C PRO A 156 -6.50 13.81 2.54
N GLY A 157 -7.72 13.86 3.07
CA GLY A 157 -8.49 15.09 3.22
C GLY A 157 -9.58 15.29 2.18
N ASP A 158 -9.55 14.58 1.05
CA ASP A 158 -10.55 14.72 -0.03
C ASP A 158 -11.95 14.29 0.42
N LEU A 159 -12.01 13.24 1.23
CA LEU A 159 -13.26 12.72 1.76
C LEU A 159 -13.65 13.35 3.10
N PRO A 160 -14.96 13.40 3.43
CA PRO A 160 -15.44 13.90 4.71
C PRO A 160 -14.72 13.25 5.90
N TYR A 161 -14.54 14.04 6.97
CA TYR A 161 -13.99 13.53 8.22
C TYR A 161 -14.83 12.38 8.78
N ALA A 162 -14.17 11.33 9.28
CA ALA A 162 -14.79 10.24 10.01
C ALA A 162 -13.94 9.84 11.23
N ASP A 163 -14.62 9.51 12.33
CA ASP A 163 -13.98 8.86 13.47
C ASP A 163 -13.82 7.36 13.22
N TYR A 164 -12.92 6.73 13.97
CA TYR A 164 -12.79 5.28 13.97
C TYR A 164 -14.09 4.64 14.47
N ASP A 165 -14.51 3.58 13.80
CA ASP A 165 -15.70 2.84 14.15
C ASP A 165 -15.63 1.38 13.70
N ARG A 166 -16.73 0.65 13.89
CA ARG A 166 -16.85 -0.75 13.53
C ARG A 166 -16.66 -1.01 12.03
N ARG A 167 -16.95 -0.06 11.14
CA ARG A 167 -16.72 -0.21 9.70
C ARG A 167 -15.22 -0.28 9.42
N THR A 168 -14.46 0.62 10.03
CA THR A 168 -12.99 0.63 9.97
C THR A 168 -12.41 -0.68 10.49
N PHE A 169 -12.88 -1.16 11.65
CA PHE A 169 -12.45 -2.45 12.20
C PHE A 169 -12.70 -3.63 11.25
N ILE A 170 -13.90 -3.72 10.66
CA ILE A 170 -14.27 -4.81 9.74
C ILE A 170 -13.35 -4.81 8.51
N GLN A 171 -13.10 -3.63 7.92
CA GLN A 171 -12.22 -3.52 6.75
C GLN A 171 -10.78 -3.96 7.07
N LEU A 172 -10.24 -3.52 8.20
CA LEU A 172 -8.90 -3.93 8.64
C LEU A 172 -8.82 -5.43 8.95
N ALA A 173 -9.86 -6.00 9.56
CA ALA A 173 -9.92 -7.42 9.85
C ALA A 173 -9.99 -8.27 8.56
N GLU A 174 -10.72 -7.80 7.55
CA GLU A 174 -10.75 -8.43 6.22
C GLU A 174 -9.39 -8.35 5.53
N PHE A 175 -8.76 -7.18 5.58
CA PHE A 175 -7.43 -6.98 5.02
C PHE A 175 -6.37 -7.87 5.69
N ASP A 176 -6.38 -7.98 7.02
CA ASP A 176 -5.46 -8.85 7.76
C ASP A 176 -5.67 -10.35 7.41
N LYS A 177 -6.92 -10.78 7.20
CA LYS A 177 -7.23 -12.13 6.71
C LYS A 177 -6.65 -12.38 5.32
N LEU A 178 -6.82 -11.44 4.40
CA LEU A 178 -6.26 -11.54 3.03
C LEU A 178 -4.73 -11.62 3.09
N ARG A 179 -4.10 -10.80 3.92
CA ARG A 179 -2.64 -10.81 4.09
C ARG A 179 -2.13 -12.14 4.66
N LYS A 180 -2.77 -12.67 5.70
CA LYS A 180 -2.43 -13.97 6.30
C LYS A 180 -2.60 -15.10 5.28
N TRP A 181 -3.63 -15.03 4.44
CA TRP A 181 -3.83 -15.98 3.36
C TRP A 181 -2.67 -15.90 2.34
N ASN A 182 -2.33 -14.71 1.86
CA ASN A 182 -1.20 -14.53 0.93
C ASN A 182 0.12 -15.10 1.49
N GLN A 183 0.40 -14.85 2.78
CA GLN A 183 1.57 -15.42 3.45
C GLN A 183 1.51 -16.95 3.55
N SER A 184 0.34 -17.54 3.82
CA SER A 184 0.22 -19.01 3.86
C SER A 184 0.48 -19.66 2.50
N THR A 185 0.06 -19.01 1.41
CA THR A 185 0.30 -19.50 0.05
C THR A 185 1.78 -19.37 -0.36
N SER A 186 2.52 -18.41 0.21
CA SER A 186 3.93 -18.17 -0.15
C SER A 186 4.93 -19.13 0.51
N TRP A 187 4.57 -19.80 1.61
CA TRP A 187 5.50 -20.69 2.35
C TRP A 187 5.76 -22.02 1.63
N ASP A 188 4.83 -22.46 0.78
CA ASP A 188 4.94 -23.73 0.04
C ASP A 188 5.90 -23.67 -1.16
N ASP A 189 6.42 -22.50 -1.51
CA ASP A 189 7.35 -22.32 -2.65
C ASP A 189 8.72 -22.96 -2.44
N ARG A 190 9.11 -23.28 -1.20
CA ARG A 190 10.45 -23.85 -0.90
C ARG A 190 10.54 -25.38 -1.06
N GLY A 191 9.45 -26.08 -1.41
CA GLY A 191 9.38 -27.54 -1.27
C GLY A 191 8.90 -28.38 -2.48
N MET A 192 8.60 -27.81 -3.64
CA MET A 192 7.86 -28.56 -4.68
C MET A 192 8.72 -28.97 -5.89
N THR A 193 9.46 -30.06 -5.72
CA THR A 193 10.07 -30.85 -6.81
C THR A 193 9.01 -31.40 -7.78
N LYS A 194 9.38 -31.47 -9.07
CA LYS A 194 8.64 -31.93 -10.27
C LYS A 194 8.00 -33.34 -10.14
N THR A 195 7.01 -33.52 -9.28
CA THR A 195 6.21 -34.74 -9.13
C THR A 195 4.75 -34.51 -9.51
N VAL A 196 4.01 -35.57 -9.84
CA VAL A 196 2.58 -35.51 -10.23
C VAL A 196 1.70 -34.90 -9.13
N ALA A 197 2.05 -35.12 -7.87
CA ALA A 197 1.44 -34.44 -6.72
C ALA A 197 1.69 -32.92 -6.76
N GLY A 198 2.89 -32.49 -7.18
CA GLY A 198 3.22 -31.08 -7.38
C GLY A 198 2.43 -30.41 -8.50
N LEU A 199 2.02 -31.14 -9.54
CA LEU A 199 1.13 -30.61 -10.59
C LEU A 199 -0.32 -30.46 -10.12
N TRP A 200 -0.82 -31.39 -9.31
CA TRP A 200 -2.17 -31.29 -8.71
C TRP A 200 -2.23 -30.16 -7.67
N VAL A 201 -1.20 -30.03 -6.83
CA VAL A 201 -1.06 -28.91 -5.89
C VAL A 201 -0.93 -27.57 -6.63
N ARG A 202 -0.28 -27.51 -7.81
CA ARG A 202 -0.30 -26.31 -8.66
C ARG A 202 -1.70 -25.97 -9.16
N GLY A 203 -2.52 -26.96 -9.54
CA GLY A 203 -3.90 -26.73 -9.96
C GLY A 203 -4.79 -26.18 -8.85
N GLU A 204 -4.72 -26.76 -7.64
CA GLU A 204 -5.40 -26.23 -6.46
C GLU A 204 -4.89 -24.84 -6.06
N ARG A 205 -3.59 -24.59 -6.24
CA ARG A 205 -2.98 -23.28 -5.99
C ARG A 205 -3.49 -22.21 -6.94
N VAL A 206 -3.54 -22.47 -8.25
CA VAL A 206 -4.09 -21.51 -9.21
C VAL A 206 -5.55 -21.17 -8.88
N ALA A 207 -6.33 -22.16 -8.44
CA ALA A 207 -7.71 -21.91 -7.98
C ALA A 207 -7.74 -21.07 -6.68
N ALA A 208 -6.83 -21.33 -5.73
CA ALA A 208 -6.71 -20.56 -4.49
C ALA A 208 -6.22 -19.12 -4.75
N GLU A 209 -5.29 -18.91 -5.68
CA GLU A 209 -4.81 -17.60 -6.13
C GLU A 209 -5.91 -16.83 -6.86
N GLN A 210 -6.69 -17.49 -7.73
CA GLN A 210 -7.84 -16.85 -8.38
C GLN A 210 -8.92 -16.43 -7.37
N GLU A 211 -9.23 -17.26 -6.37
CA GLU A 211 -10.18 -16.90 -5.32
C GLU A 211 -9.63 -15.77 -4.43
N TYR A 212 -8.32 -15.78 -4.13
CA TYR A 212 -7.66 -14.68 -3.44
C TYR A 212 -7.78 -13.37 -4.24
N ASN A 213 -7.41 -13.38 -5.52
CA ASN A 213 -7.49 -12.21 -6.41
C ASN A 213 -8.93 -11.70 -6.49
N LYS A 214 -9.92 -12.59 -6.62
CA LYS A 214 -11.34 -12.21 -6.64
C LYS A 214 -11.81 -11.53 -5.35
N ARG A 215 -11.37 -12.02 -4.18
CA ARG A 215 -11.71 -11.39 -2.90
C ARG A 215 -10.98 -10.08 -2.68
N LEU A 216 -9.73 -9.99 -3.11
CA LEU A 216 -8.94 -8.77 -3.07
C LEU A 216 -9.57 -7.69 -3.95
N MET A 217 -9.93 -8.03 -5.20
CA MET A 217 -10.65 -7.14 -6.11
C MET A 217 -11.92 -6.59 -5.46
N LYS A 218 -12.78 -7.46 -4.95
CA LYS A 218 -14.02 -7.05 -4.28
C LYS A 218 -13.77 -6.11 -3.08
N HIS A 219 -12.68 -6.34 -2.34
CA HIS A 219 -12.31 -5.50 -1.21
C HIS A 219 -11.80 -4.11 -1.65
N LEU A 220 -11.04 -4.05 -2.75
CA LEU A 220 -10.48 -2.82 -3.32
C LEU A 220 -11.51 -2.00 -4.12
N GLU A 221 -12.46 -2.63 -4.80
CA GLU A 221 -13.57 -1.97 -5.51
C GLU A 221 -14.37 -1.04 -4.59
N GLY A 222 -14.54 -1.41 -3.31
CA GLY A 222 -15.23 -0.57 -2.34
C GLY A 222 -14.48 0.71 -1.99
N GLN A 223 -13.17 0.78 -2.24
CA GLN A 223 -12.26 1.84 -1.82
C GLN A 223 -11.87 2.80 -2.95
N ILE A 224 -11.97 2.36 -4.19
CA ILE A 224 -11.68 3.19 -5.37
C ILE A 224 -12.99 3.87 -5.78
N GLU A 225 -13.10 5.17 -5.53
CA GLU A 225 -14.33 5.93 -5.74
C GLU A 225 -14.68 6.11 -7.23
N ASN A 226 -13.73 5.86 -8.15
CA ASN A 226 -13.91 6.07 -9.59
C ASN A 226 -13.93 4.79 -10.47
N ALA A 227 -13.76 3.58 -9.94
CA ALA A 227 -13.59 2.39 -10.79
C ALA A 227 -14.89 1.71 -11.25
N VAL A 228 -16.05 2.09 -10.70
CA VAL A 228 -17.31 1.36 -10.96
C VAL A 228 -18.36 2.19 -11.71
N GLU A 229 -18.18 3.51 -11.85
CA GLU A 229 -19.09 4.33 -12.67
C GLU A 229 -18.83 4.23 -14.18
N ASP A 230 -17.62 3.83 -14.59
CA ASP A 230 -17.25 3.73 -16.01
C ASP A 230 -17.22 2.29 -16.55
N MET A 231 -18.03 1.39 -15.98
CA MET A 231 -18.44 0.16 -16.68
C MET A 231 -19.45 0.46 -17.81
N SER A 232 -19.10 1.41 -18.68
CA SER A 232 -19.62 1.44 -20.04
C SER A 232 -19.10 0.21 -20.77
N ARG A 233 -20.01 -0.74 -21.02
CA ARG A 233 -19.80 -1.91 -21.91
C ARG A 233 -19.56 -1.54 -23.38
N GLN A 234 -19.06 -0.34 -23.70
CA GLN A 234 -18.88 0.14 -25.06
C GLN A 234 -17.54 0.82 -25.22
N GLY A 235 -16.65 0.16 -25.96
CA GLY A 235 -15.37 0.72 -26.40
C GLY A 235 -14.16 -0.17 -26.19
N LEU A 236 -14.27 -1.49 -26.36
CA LEU A 236 -13.08 -2.33 -26.51
C LEU A 236 -12.40 -1.96 -27.84
N PRO A 237 -11.14 -1.46 -27.86
CA PRO A 237 -10.30 -1.66 -29.04
C PRO A 237 -10.17 -3.17 -29.23
N GLY A 238 -10.55 -3.64 -30.42
CA GLY A 238 -10.36 -5.03 -30.78
C GLY A 238 -8.88 -5.39 -30.75
N PHE A 239 -8.60 -6.69 -30.73
CA PHE A 239 -7.27 -7.31 -30.79
C PHE A 239 -6.40 -6.86 -32.00
N SER A 240 -6.86 -5.93 -32.83
CA SER A 240 -6.21 -5.35 -34.01
C SER A 240 -5.51 -4.01 -33.79
N ASP A 241 -5.75 -3.31 -32.66
CA ASP A 241 -5.36 -1.90 -32.52
C ASP A 241 -4.15 -1.67 -31.58
N LEU A 242 -3.52 -2.73 -31.10
CA LEU A 242 -2.22 -2.65 -30.42
C LEU A 242 -1.10 -2.54 -31.47
N PRO A 243 -0.12 -1.61 -31.32
CA PRO A 243 1.06 -1.62 -32.17
C PRO A 243 1.77 -2.97 -32.05
N PRO A 244 2.38 -3.50 -33.14
CA PRO A 244 3.04 -4.80 -33.12
C PRO A 244 4.25 -4.73 -32.19
N GLY A 245 4.04 -5.04 -30.92
CA GLY A 245 5.08 -5.28 -29.94
C GLY A 245 5.91 -6.46 -30.41
N ASP A 246 7.22 -6.25 -30.44
CA ASP A 246 8.23 -7.16 -30.98
C ASP A 246 8.09 -8.57 -30.38
N ARG A 247 7.55 -9.51 -31.17
CA ARG A 247 7.32 -10.92 -30.80
C ARG A 247 8.61 -11.75 -30.68
N ASN A 248 9.78 -11.12 -30.77
CA ASN A 248 11.05 -11.83 -30.78
C ASN A 248 11.69 -12.06 -29.41
N TYR A 249 11.14 -11.54 -28.31
CA TYR A 249 11.80 -11.68 -27.00
C TYR A 249 11.54 -13.02 -26.28
N ASN A 250 10.50 -13.77 -26.64
CA ASN A 250 10.13 -15.01 -25.95
C ASN A 250 10.34 -16.30 -26.77
N ARG A 251 11.17 -16.28 -27.84
CA ARG A 251 11.42 -17.48 -28.65
C ARG A 251 12.84 -18.03 -28.55
N ASN A 252 13.78 -17.25 -27.99
CA ASN A 252 15.15 -17.70 -27.75
C ASN A 252 15.35 -18.32 -26.37
N GLU A 253 14.59 -17.93 -25.34
CA GLU A 253 14.73 -18.49 -23.99
C GLU A 253 14.41 -20.00 -23.95
N ASP A 254 13.30 -20.42 -24.55
CA ASP A 254 12.92 -21.85 -24.59
C ASP A 254 13.90 -22.71 -25.43
N ALA A 255 14.55 -22.11 -26.43
CA ALA A 255 15.53 -22.79 -27.29
C ALA A 255 16.93 -22.86 -26.65
N GLU A 256 17.33 -21.82 -25.91
CA GLU A 256 18.57 -21.79 -25.12
C GLU A 256 18.49 -22.75 -23.92
N ASP A 257 17.32 -22.85 -23.28
CA ASP A 257 17.07 -23.82 -22.20
C ASP A 257 17.05 -25.27 -22.69
N GLN A 258 16.54 -25.53 -23.90
CA GLN A 258 16.60 -26.86 -24.52
C GLN A 258 18.03 -27.25 -24.93
N ALA A 259 18.80 -26.32 -25.50
CA ALA A 259 20.20 -26.57 -25.89
C ALA A 259 21.10 -26.86 -24.68
N PHE A 260 20.91 -26.15 -23.57
CA PHE A 260 21.65 -26.39 -22.33
C PHE A 260 21.37 -27.77 -21.73
N VAL A 261 20.12 -28.23 -21.81
CA VAL A 261 19.70 -29.56 -21.32
C VAL A 261 20.26 -30.69 -22.20
N GLU A 262 20.31 -30.52 -23.51
CA GLU A 262 20.89 -31.51 -24.43
C GLU A 262 22.43 -31.59 -24.33
N GLU A 263 23.10 -30.45 -24.14
CA GLU A 263 24.56 -30.38 -24.00
C GLU A 263 25.05 -30.99 -22.67
N THR A 264 24.30 -30.79 -21.57
CA THR A 264 24.61 -31.40 -20.26
C THR A 264 24.23 -32.89 -20.16
N ALA A 265 23.29 -33.37 -20.96
CA ALA A 265 22.93 -34.79 -21.01
C ALA A 265 23.92 -35.67 -21.80
N THR A 266 24.81 -35.08 -22.61
CA THR A 266 25.74 -35.84 -23.47
C THR A 266 27.16 -35.95 -22.89
N SER A 267 27.43 -35.38 -21.71
CA SER A 267 28.75 -35.40 -21.05
C SER A 267 28.80 -36.24 -19.76
N LEU A 268 27.94 -37.25 -19.61
CA LEU A 268 28.04 -38.30 -18.59
C LEU A 268 28.12 -39.69 -19.23
#